data_AF-B2B0X1-F1
#
_entry.id   AF-B2B0X1-F1
#
_cell.length_a   1.000
_cell.length_b   1.000
_cell.length_c   1.000
_cell.angle_alpha   90.00
_cell.angle_beta   90.00
_cell.angle_gamma   90.00
#
_symmetry.space_group_name_H-M   'P 1'
#
loop_
_entity.id
_entity.type
_entity.pdbx_description
1 polymer ?
#
loop_
_entity_poly.entity_id
_entity_poly.type
_entity_poly.pdbx_seq_one_letter_code
_entity_poly.pdbx_strand_id
1 'polypeptide(L)'
;MALDDDDNPALAAPPPTANTTTATPDAPAEETAEDLLEDEGAAAQDFRVFASLFKKNTHISAQTIRKGEKDFESHGTQLQADTLEQSRAAMQEVLSYTRIHSGANLVRGWYFPGWWADYEEGEEWQDSKAEDGKKERKPFGHIRDRVVILEGSSTSTQNLGRAVTGQAKDRPGRGKDWLLPEEALYLVERGSLDLWWPTKEFGEIFPPPPAAPVEGEAPQPENTDFDPSTQPTGASEDEEDEYVDGFPLSLQAAYALLIGLDGTRGKISLQKFQVYSNLKRCGYNVLRAPPNPPNPNQSSYRLNITIKNFFSSLLPSFTPSPPKSGPLLKPGLYRSYNQIFSQLSLIERHIPSPVLPFPLPSIAPYEIHFLVWKSSQKWTKLRHPSPDFYLSVVDAQESEVPQMEEILGLLEQTPWAPPKREWEGNHGRLYARLKNGWRNVLMAVVDHGVINYMRWGEGGFWAREDL
;
A
#
# COMPACT_ATOMS: atom_id res chain seq x y z
N MET A 1 0.15 -64.22 -25.73
CA MET A 1 1.09 -63.66 -26.72
C MET A 1 1.63 -62.38 -26.13
N ALA A 2 2.96 -62.28 -26.08
CA ALA A 2 3.74 -61.14 -25.60
C ALA A 2 3.82 -60.04 -26.68
N LEU A 3 3.78 -58.78 -26.25
CA LEU A 3 4.14 -57.52 -26.91
C LEU A 3 4.11 -56.50 -25.74
N ASP A 4 5.19 -56.06 -25.08
CA ASP A 4 6.47 -55.47 -25.52
C ASP A 4 6.28 -54.32 -26.53
N ASP A 5 6.31 -53.09 -26.01
CA ASP A 5 6.67 -51.83 -26.69
C ASP A 5 6.67 -50.70 -25.62
N ASP A 6 7.79 -50.58 -24.93
CA ASP A 6 8.25 -49.36 -24.25
C ASP A 6 8.81 -48.41 -25.33
N ASP A 7 8.22 -47.23 -25.49
CA ASP A 7 8.89 -46.09 -26.13
C ASP A 7 8.47 -44.78 -25.45
N ASN A 8 9.31 -44.34 -24.51
CA ASN A 8 9.21 -43.08 -23.77
C ASN A 8 10.26 -42.10 -24.31
N PRO A 9 9.90 -41.06 -25.08
CA PRO A 9 10.85 -40.09 -25.61
C PRO A 9 11.06 -38.94 -24.60
N ALA A 10 11.82 -39.18 -23.53
CA ALA A 10 12.18 -38.13 -22.58
C ALA A 10 13.62 -38.23 -22.03
N LEU A 11 14.54 -38.87 -22.75
CA LEU A 11 15.96 -38.91 -22.35
C LEU A 11 16.87 -38.63 -23.55
N ALA A 12 17.19 -37.35 -23.76
CA ALA A 12 18.32 -36.92 -24.59
C ALA A 12 19.33 -36.18 -23.69
N ALA A 13 20.50 -36.78 -23.52
CA ALA A 13 21.64 -36.25 -22.76
C ALA A 13 22.44 -35.19 -23.57
N PRO A 14 23.12 -34.22 -22.93
CA PRO A 14 24.20 -33.45 -23.54
C PRO A 14 25.58 -34.12 -23.35
N PRO A 15 26.62 -33.74 -24.14
CA PRO A 15 27.87 -34.51 -24.30
C PRO A 15 28.95 -34.21 -23.24
N PRO A 16 30.03 -35.02 -23.16
CA PRO A 16 30.93 -35.09 -22.01
C PRO A 16 32.17 -34.19 -22.14
N THR A 17 32.68 -33.72 -21.00
CA THR A 17 34.09 -33.34 -20.84
C THR A 17 34.70 -34.11 -19.67
N ALA A 18 35.87 -34.69 -19.93
CA ALA A 18 36.61 -35.53 -19.01
C ALA A 18 37.29 -34.72 -17.90
N ASN A 19 37.26 -35.24 -16.67
CA ASN A 19 38.48 -35.49 -15.90
C ASN A 19 38.21 -36.39 -14.69
N THR A 20 39.04 -37.41 -14.58
CA THR A 20 39.10 -38.47 -13.58
C THR A 20 39.53 -37.93 -12.22
N THR A 21 38.88 -38.36 -11.11
CA THR A 21 39.56 -38.88 -9.90
C THR A 21 38.56 -39.39 -8.84
N THR A 22 38.64 -40.71 -8.60
CA THR A 22 38.53 -41.45 -7.31
C THR A 22 37.31 -41.33 -6.38
N ALA A 23 36.79 -42.52 -6.05
CA ALA A 23 35.65 -42.84 -5.22
C ALA A 23 35.81 -42.67 -3.70
N THR A 24 34.72 -42.34 -2.99
CA THR A 24 34.16 -43.07 -1.82
C THR A 24 32.80 -42.47 -1.39
N PRO A 25 31.91 -43.23 -0.71
CA PRO A 25 30.49 -42.92 -0.55
C PRO A 25 30.16 -42.29 0.81
N ASP A 26 29.27 -41.30 0.82
CA ASP A 26 28.24 -41.01 1.83
C ASP A 26 27.76 -39.56 1.64
N ALA A 27 26.67 -39.39 0.90
CA ALA A 27 25.97 -38.12 0.76
C ALA A 27 24.60 -38.25 1.48
N PRO A 28 24.23 -37.32 2.37
CA PRO A 28 22.84 -37.15 2.74
C PRO A 28 22.09 -36.50 1.57
N ALA A 29 20.81 -36.87 1.43
CA ALA A 29 19.92 -36.36 0.40
C ALA A 29 19.89 -34.82 0.37
N GLU A 30 19.93 -34.25 -0.83
CA GLU A 30 19.70 -32.83 -1.07
C GLU A 30 18.25 -32.49 -0.72
N GLU A 31 18.03 -31.89 0.45
CA GLU A 31 16.81 -31.13 0.74
C GLU A 31 16.86 -29.85 -0.11
N THR A 32 15.79 -29.59 -0.87
CA THR A 32 15.70 -28.43 -1.75
C THR A 32 15.55 -27.16 -0.92
N ALA A 33 16.03 -26.03 -1.45
CA ALA A 33 15.96 -24.71 -0.79
C ALA A 33 14.53 -24.26 -0.44
N GLU A 34 13.49 -24.94 -0.94
CA GLU A 34 12.09 -24.69 -0.62
C GLU A 34 11.69 -25.35 0.72
N ASP A 35 12.21 -26.53 1.05
CA ASP A 35 11.97 -27.20 2.34
C ASP A 35 12.68 -26.47 3.51
N LEU A 36 13.83 -25.86 3.25
CA LEU A 36 14.53 -25.00 4.22
C LEU A 36 13.79 -23.69 4.51
N LEU A 37 13.00 -23.18 3.55
CA LEU A 37 12.21 -21.96 3.74
C LEU A 37 10.90 -22.20 4.50
N GLU A 38 10.33 -23.41 4.45
CA GLU A 38 9.18 -23.78 5.28
C GLU A 38 9.55 -23.99 6.75
N ASP A 39 10.77 -24.48 7.06
CA ASP A 39 11.24 -24.67 8.44
C ASP A 39 11.69 -23.35 9.11
N GLU A 40 12.14 -22.35 8.33
CA GLU A 40 12.44 -21.00 8.84
C GLU A 40 11.19 -20.25 9.34
N GLY A 41 10.00 -20.59 8.83
CA GLY A 41 8.72 -20.05 9.30
C GLY A 41 8.31 -20.52 10.70
N ALA A 42 8.93 -21.61 11.19
CA ALA A 42 8.69 -22.19 12.51
C ALA A 42 9.84 -21.95 13.50
N ALA A 43 10.97 -21.38 13.05
CA ALA A 43 12.07 -21.01 13.93
C ALA A 43 11.60 -19.94 14.93
N ALA A 44 11.54 -20.31 16.21
CA ALA A 44 11.18 -19.38 17.28
C ALA A 44 12.03 -18.10 17.19
N GLN A 45 11.39 -16.93 17.20
CA GLN A 45 12.06 -15.63 17.10
C GLN A 45 13.12 -15.52 18.21
N ASP A 46 14.41 -15.45 17.84
CA ASP A 46 15.49 -15.30 18.82
C ASP A 46 15.64 -13.82 19.22
N PHE A 47 15.07 -13.48 20.38
CA PHE A 47 15.12 -12.14 20.96
C PHE A 47 16.53 -11.66 21.31
N ARG A 48 17.52 -12.55 21.39
CA ARG A 48 18.93 -12.20 21.68
C ARG A 48 19.56 -11.44 20.52
N VAL A 49 19.25 -11.85 19.28
CA VAL A 49 19.69 -11.13 18.08
C VAL A 49 19.10 -9.73 18.06
N PHE A 50 17.81 -9.60 18.40
CA PHE A 50 17.14 -8.31 18.46
C PHE A 50 17.71 -7.40 19.56
N ALA A 51 17.98 -7.92 20.77
CA ALA A 51 18.62 -7.16 21.85
C ALA A 51 20.02 -6.64 21.46
N SER A 52 20.77 -7.40 20.65
CA SER A 52 22.10 -7.00 20.19
C SER A 52 22.06 -5.77 19.25
N LEU A 53 20.98 -5.56 18.50
CA LEU A 53 20.82 -4.37 17.65
C LEU A 53 20.76 -3.06 18.45
N PHE A 54 20.28 -3.12 19.70
CA PHE A 54 20.29 -1.98 20.62
C PHE A 54 21.67 -1.75 21.26
N LYS A 55 22.45 -2.82 21.44
CA LYS A 55 23.80 -2.79 22.01
C LYS A 55 24.83 -2.76 20.88
N LYS A 56 25.12 -1.57 20.36
CA LYS A 56 26.02 -1.30 19.22
C LYS A 56 27.46 -1.90 19.26
N ASN A 57 27.83 -2.74 20.23
CA ASN A 57 29.20 -3.28 20.39
C ASN A 57 29.29 -4.77 20.80
N THR A 58 28.24 -5.59 20.65
CA THR A 58 28.32 -7.02 21.01
C THR A 58 28.12 -7.94 19.80
N HIS A 59 29.21 -8.56 19.34
CA HIS A 59 29.21 -9.59 18.30
C HIS A 59 28.71 -10.92 18.90
N ILE A 60 27.41 -11.18 18.84
CA ILE A 60 26.80 -12.43 19.32
C ILE A 60 26.57 -13.34 18.10
N SER A 61 27.12 -14.56 18.11
CA SER A 61 26.75 -15.57 17.12
C SER A 61 25.40 -16.17 17.51
N ALA A 62 24.44 -16.14 16.57
CA ALA A 62 23.19 -16.86 16.71
C ALA A 62 23.45 -18.37 16.54
N GLN A 63 23.95 -19.02 17.60
CA GLN A 63 23.95 -20.48 17.65
C GLN A 63 22.59 -20.94 18.14
N THR A 64 21.71 -21.26 17.19
CA THR A 64 20.50 -22.03 17.44
C THR A 64 20.89 -23.39 18.02
N ILE A 65 20.30 -23.77 19.17
CA ILE A 65 20.53 -25.08 19.79
C ILE A 65 20.21 -26.16 18.76
N ARG A 66 21.17 -27.04 18.47
CA ARG A 66 20.98 -28.11 17.47
C ARG A 66 20.03 -29.18 18.02
N LYS A 67 19.14 -29.69 17.17
CA LYS A 67 18.23 -30.81 17.49
C LYS A 67 19.06 -32.05 17.86
N GLY A 68 19.16 -32.33 19.16
CA GLY A 68 19.98 -33.43 19.72
C GLY A 68 20.81 -33.03 20.95
N GLU A 69 21.00 -31.73 21.16
CA GLU A 69 21.66 -31.16 22.35
C GLU A 69 20.61 -31.01 23.47
N LYS A 70 20.17 -32.16 24.01
CA LYS A 70 19.15 -32.23 25.05
C LYS A 70 19.74 -32.64 26.38
N ASP A 71 19.59 -31.76 27.37
CA ASP A 71 19.92 -32.01 28.79
C ASP A 71 18.87 -33.00 29.36
N PHE A 72 18.99 -34.30 29.04
CA PHE A 72 18.04 -35.35 29.46
C PHE A 72 18.38 -36.01 30.80
N GLU A 73 19.54 -35.73 31.39
CA GLU A 73 19.98 -36.34 32.64
C GLU A 73 20.20 -35.26 33.71
N SER A 74 20.06 -35.63 34.99
CA SER A 74 20.25 -34.73 36.16
C SER A 74 21.70 -34.25 36.35
N HIS A 75 22.55 -34.40 35.34
CA HIS A 75 23.95 -34.00 35.38
C HIS A 75 24.09 -32.53 35.04
N GLY A 76 24.11 -31.68 36.07
CA GLY A 76 24.95 -30.47 36.26
C GLY A 76 25.02 -29.35 35.20
N THR A 77 24.66 -29.56 33.94
CA THR A 77 24.72 -28.57 32.87
C THR A 77 23.32 -28.03 32.65
N GLN A 78 23.03 -26.86 33.21
CA GLN A 78 21.73 -26.16 33.07
C GLN A 78 21.65 -25.40 31.74
N LEU A 79 22.21 -25.94 30.66
CA LEU A 79 22.48 -25.17 29.44
C LEU A 79 21.18 -24.75 28.74
N GLN A 80 20.17 -25.63 28.71
CA GLN A 80 18.84 -25.27 28.19
C GLN A 80 18.12 -24.26 29.07
N ALA A 81 18.18 -24.42 30.39
CA ALA A 81 17.53 -23.52 31.34
C ALA A 81 18.17 -22.12 31.28
N ASP A 82 19.50 -22.04 31.25
CA ASP A 82 20.25 -20.81 31.10
C ASP A 82 19.98 -20.15 29.75
N THR A 83 19.88 -20.92 28.67
CA THR A 83 19.55 -20.36 27.34
C THR A 83 18.12 -19.82 27.30
N LEU A 84 17.17 -20.49 27.95
CA LEU A 84 15.78 -20.03 28.06
C LEU A 84 15.69 -18.77 28.93
N GLU A 85 16.38 -18.74 30.06
CA GLU A 85 16.40 -17.57 30.95
C GLU A 85 17.09 -16.37 30.27
N GLN A 86 18.17 -16.60 29.51
CA GLN A 86 18.80 -15.56 28.69
C GLN A 86 17.86 -15.04 27.60
N SER A 87 17.09 -15.91 26.94
CA SER A 87 16.08 -15.49 25.96
C SER A 87 14.96 -14.68 26.62
N ARG A 88 14.49 -15.09 27.80
CA ARG A 88 13.48 -14.36 28.59
C ARG A 88 13.98 -13.00 29.04
N ALA A 89 15.21 -12.91 29.54
CA ALA A 89 15.85 -11.66 29.94
C ALA A 89 16.03 -10.72 28.74
N ALA A 90 16.47 -11.24 27.59
CA ALA A 90 16.58 -10.47 26.34
C ALA A 90 15.22 -9.94 25.88
N MET A 91 14.16 -10.75 25.96
CA MET A 91 12.81 -10.32 25.66
C MET A 91 12.35 -9.20 26.60
N GLN A 92 12.57 -9.35 27.91
CA GLN A 92 12.21 -8.34 28.89
C GLN A 92 12.97 -7.02 28.66
N GLU A 93 14.26 -7.09 28.33
CA GLU A 93 15.07 -5.93 27.99
C GLU A 93 14.52 -5.21 26.76
N VAL A 94 14.23 -5.96 25.68
CA VAL A 94 13.65 -5.42 24.44
C VAL A 94 12.30 -4.75 24.69
N LEU A 95 11.43 -5.38 25.49
CA LEU A 95 10.11 -4.84 25.83
C LEU A 95 10.19 -3.65 26.79
N SER A 96 11.21 -3.61 27.64
CA SER A 96 11.43 -2.51 28.60
C SER A 96 11.99 -1.24 27.95
N TYR A 97 12.52 -1.34 26.73
CA TYR A 97 13.09 -0.20 26.03
C TYR A 97 12.01 0.87 25.79
N THR A 98 12.13 1.99 26.50
CA THR A 98 11.30 3.15 26.25
C THR A 98 11.78 3.82 24.98
N ARG A 99 10.87 3.98 24.02
CA ARG A 99 11.20 4.68 22.77
C ARG A 99 11.38 6.16 23.08
N ILE A 100 12.64 6.62 23.16
CA ILE A 100 12.98 8.04 23.29
C ILE A 100 13.12 8.62 21.87
N HIS A 101 12.32 9.63 21.56
CA HIS A 101 12.43 10.35 20.29
C HIS A 101 13.55 11.40 20.40
N SER A 102 14.57 11.29 19.55
CA SER A 102 15.64 12.30 19.50
C SER A 102 15.09 13.60 18.89
N GLY A 103 15.19 14.71 19.61
CA GLY A 103 14.67 16.02 19.19
C GLY A 103 15.34 16.62 17.95
N ALA A 104 16.42 16.02 17.44
CA ALA A 104 17.18 16.55 16.30
C ALA A 104 16.40 16.60 14.96
N ASN A 105 15.28 15.87 14.84
CA ASN A 105 14.47 15.82 13.61
C ASN A 105 12.98 16.17 13.85
N LEU A 106 12.65 16.82 14.96
CA LEU A 106 11.27 17.21 15.27
C LEU A 106 10.84 18.36 14.36
N VAL A 107 9.80 18.14 13.57
CA VAL A 107 9.21 19.18 12.72
C VAL A 107 7.99 19.75 13.43
N ARG A 108 7.86 21.08 13.51
CA ARG A 108 6.64 21.72 14.01
C ARG A 108 5.57 21.77 12.92
N GLY A 109 4.33 21.42 13.27
CA GLY A 109 3.18 21.55 12.38
C GLY A 109 1.95 22.11 13.10
N TRP A 110 1.12 22.82 12.35
CA TRP A 110 -0.02 23.58 12.87
C TRP A 110 -1.34 23.05 12.33
N TYR A 111 -2.34 22.88 13.20
CA TYR A 111 -3.64 22.36 12.84
C TYR A 111 -4.61 23.46 12.37
N PHE A 112 -4.96 23.45 11.08
CA PHE A 112 -5.91 24.36 10.44
C PHE A 112 -6.97 23.60 9.61
N PRO A 113 -8.05 23.09 10.23
CA PRO A 113 -9.04 22.26 9.55
C PRO A 113 -9.95 23.02 8.57
N GLY A 114 -10.02 24.35 8.69
CA GLY A 114 -10.88 25.22 7.89
C GLY A 114 -10.22 25.79 6.63
N TRP A 115 -8.90 25.73 6.53
CA TRP A 115 -8.16 26.53 5.54
C TRP A 115 -8.46 26.16 4.07
N TRP A 116 -8.68 24.87 3.81
CA TRP A 116 -9.03 24.37 2.48
C TRP A 116 -10.51 24.01 2.33
N ALA A 117 -11.37 24.49 3.23
CA ALA A 117 -12.79 24.17 3.24
C ALA A 117 -13.48 24.43 1.89
N ASP A 118 -13.21 25.60 1.31
CA ASP A 118 -13.84 26.11 0.09
C ASP A 118 -13.04 25.81 -1.17
N TYR A 119 -11.98 24.99 -1.06
CA TYR A 119 -11.16 24.65 -2.21
C TYR A 119 -11.92 23.71 -3.14
N GLU A 120 -12.17 24.13 -4.38
CA GLU A 120 -12.74 23.27 -5.41
C GLU A 120 -11.66 22.37 -6.01
N GLU A 121 -11.79 21.06 -5.83
CA GLU A 121 -10.88 20.10 -6.45
C GLU A 121 -11.21 19.96 -7.94
N GLY A 122 -10.18 20.07 -8.78
CA GLY A 122 -10.33 19.74 -10.19
C GLY A 122 -10.46 18.23 -10.39
N GLU A 123 -11.45 17.80 -11.15
CA GLU A 123 -11.54 16.42 -11.62
C GLU A 123 -10.39 16.14 -12.60
N GLU A 124 -9.63 15.08 -12.32
CA GLU A 124 -8.51 14.54 -13.11
C GLU A 124 -7.16 15.27 -13.18
N TRP A 125 -6.12 14.45 -13.36
CA TRP A 125 -4.86 14.79 -14.03
C TRP A 125 -5.10 15.08 -15.52
N GLN A 126 -5.93 16.06 -15.85
CA GLN A 126 -5.96 16.56 -17.21
C GLN A 126 -4.81 17.53 -17.40
N ASP A 127 -3.91 17.20 -18.32
CA ASP A 127 -3.01 18.14 -18.99
C ASP A 127 -3.89 19.06 -19.87
N SER A 128 -4.79 19.84 -19.25
CA SER A 128 -5.58 20.83 -19.96
C SER A 128 -4.62 21.94 -20.39
N LYS A 129 -4.47 22.08 -21.70
CA LYS A 129 -3.83 23.26 -22.29
C LYS A 129 -4.76 24.43 -22.01
N ALA A 130 -4.38 25.34 -21.11
CA ALA A 130 -4.99 26.67 -21.08
C ALA A 130 -4.70 27.38 -22.43
N GLU A 131 -5.64 28.23 -22.87
CA GLU A 131 -5.54 29.02 -24.11
C GLU A 131 -4.27 29.88 -24.20
N ASP A 132 -3.59 30.12 -23.08
CA ASP A 132 -2.32 30.87 -22.99
C ASP A 132 -1.06 30.00 -22.90
N GLY A 133 -1.04 28.80 -23.48
CA GLY A 133 0.18 27.98 -23.65
C GLY A 133 0.88 27.51 -22.35
N LYS A 134 0.40 27.94 -21.18
CA LYS A 134 0.84 27.50 -19.86
C LYS A 134 0.02 26.30 -19.46
N LYS A 135 0.68 25.15 -19.31
CA LYS A 135 0.07 23.96 -18.71
C LYS A 135 -0.20 24.25 -17.23
N GLU A 136 -1.42 24.65 -16.89
CA GLU A 136 -1.83 24.74 -15.49
C GLU A 136 -2.17 23.35 -14.99
N ARG A 137 -1.24 22.75 -14.25
CA ARG A 137 -1.46 21.49 -13.55
C ARG A 137 -2.38 21.76 -12.37
N LYS A 138 -3.67 21.49 -12.51
CA LYS A 138 -4.60 21.49 -11.37
C LYS A 138 -4.09 20.49 -10.33
N PRO A 139 -3.86 20.90 -9.08
CA PRO A 139 -3.26 20.03 -8.08
C PRO A 139 -4.30 19.01 -7.61
N PHE A 140 -4.29 17.82 -8.22
CA PHE A 140 -5.02 16.65 -7.74
C PHE A 140 -4.42 16.15 -6.42
N GLY A 141 -5.19 15.90 -5.35
CA GLY A 141 -4.66 15.20 -4.17
C GLY A 141 -5.28 15.55 -2.82
N HIS A 142 -6.61 15.49 -2.72
CA HIS A 142 -7.36 15.61 -1.46
C HIS A 142 -6.97 16.87 -0.68
N ILE A 143 -6.96 18.02 -1.36
CA ILE A 143 -6.52 19.29 -0.78
C ILE A 143 -7.47 19.72 0.33
N ARG A 144 -8.78 19.51 0.14
CA ARG A 144 -9.81 19.85 1.15
C ARG A 144 -9.64 19.10 2.45
N ASP A 145 -9.08 17.90 2.37
CA ASP A 145 -8.83 17.03 3.52
C ASP A 145 -7.48 17.27 4.20
N ARG A 146 -6.64 18.15 3.67
CA ARG A 146 -5.38 18.50 4.33
C ARG A 146 -5.64 19.49 5.45
N VAL A 147 -5.18 19.15 6.64
CA VAL A 147 -5.53 19.89 7.87
C VAL A 147 -4.33 20.35 8.66
N VAL A 148 -3.13 19.83 8.39
CA VAL A 148 -1.90 20.24 9.09
C VAL A 148 -0.91 20.84 8.11
N ILE A 149 -0.38 22.02 8.42
CA ILE A 149 0.70 22.68 7.68
C ILE A 149 2.02 22.52 8.43
N LEU A 150 3.12 22.29 7.71
CA LEU A 150 4.45 22.18 8.30
C LEU A 150 5.21 23.51 8.27
N GLU A 151 5.90 23.84 9.36
CA GLU A 151 6.76 25.03 9.45
C GLU A 151 8.08 24.82 8.67
N GLY A 152 8.66 23.62 8.78
CA GLY A 152 9.91 23.22 8.13
C GLY A 152 9.77 22.68 6.69
N SER A 153 10.92 22.45 6.05
CA SER A 153 11.00 21.88 4.70
C SER A 153 10.85 20.35 4.69
N SER A 154 10.30 19.83 3.60
CA SER A 154 9.97 18.43 3.26
C SER A 154 11.07 17.36 3.45
N THR A 155 12.32 17.75 3.69
CA THR A 155 13.46 16.82 3.64
C THR A 155 13.42 15.74 4.74
N SER A 156 12.76 16.02 5.88
CA SER A 156 12.49 15.03 6.94
C SER A 156 11.33 14.09 6.59
N THR A 157 10.37 14.56 5.79
CA THR A 157 9.13 13.83 5.51
C THR A 157 9.21 12.92 4.29
N GLN A 158 10.16 13.16 3.36
CA GLN A 158 10.53 12.53 2.06
C GLN A 158 9.41 12.00 1.14
N ASN A 159 8.29 11.53 1.68
CA ASN A 159 7.12 10.97 1.02
C ASN A 159 5.82 11.25 1.81
N LEU A 160 5.79 12.28 2.68
CA LEU A 160 4.62 12.73 3.45
C LEU A 160 4.42 14.24 3.24
N GLY A 161 3.17 14.70 3.25
CA GLY A 161 2.82 16.09 2.95
C GLY A 161 2.83 16.42 1.46
N ARG A 162 2.26 17.56 1.11
CA ARG A 162 2.27 18.10 -0.25
C ARG A 162 2.09 19.61 -0.22
N ALA A 163 2.97 20.33 -0.89
CA ALA A 163 2.75 21.74 -1.21
C ALA A 163 1.66 21.94 -2.25
N VAL A 164 0.72 22.84 -1.97
CA VAL A 164 -0.33 23.23 -2.92
C VAL A 164 0.27 24.23 -3.92
N THR A 165 0.43 23.80 -5.17
CA THR A 165 0.98 24.62 -6.27
C THR A 165 -0.09 25.49 -6.93
N GLY A 166 0.32 26.54 -7.66
CA GLY A 166 -0.61 27.42 -8.39
C GLY A 166 -1.24 28.54 -7.56
N GLN A 167 -0.76 28.74 -6.34
CA GLN A 167 -1.22 29.82 -5.47
C GLN A 167 -0.64 31.19 -5.87
N ALA A 168 -1.43 32.25 -5.66
CA ALA A 168 -1.01 33.64 -5.86
C ALA A 168 0.30 33.93 -5.08
N LYS A 169 1.15 34.81 -5.62
CA LYS A 169 2.48 35.08 -5.04
C LYS A 169 2.40 35.59 -3.61
N ASP A 170 1.35 36.36 -3.31
CA ASP A 170 1.13 37.01 -2.01
C ASP A 170 0.27 36.17 -1.06
N ARG A 171 -0.03 34.90 -1.41
CA ARG A 171 -0.82 34.03 -0.54
C ARG A 171 0.02 33.55 0.65
N PRO A 172 -0.46 33.67 1.90
CA PRO A 172 0.24 33.14 3.07
C PRO A 172 0.44 31.62 2.98
N GLY A 173 1.51 31.11 3.57
CA GLY A 173 1.83 29.67 3.58
C GLY A 173 2.15 29.07 2.19
N ARG A 174 2.48 29.89 1.20
CA ARG A 174 2.83 29.45 -0.16
C ARG A 174 4.08 28.55 -0.13
N GLY A 175 3.99 27.39 -0.78
CA GLY A 175 5.11 26.44 -0.90
C GLY A 175 5.36 25.59 0.35
N LYS A 176 4.58 25.76 1.42
CA LYS A 176 4.64 24.90 2.60
C LYS A 176 3.91 23.58 2.34
N ASP A 177 4.37 22.52 2.99
CA ASP A 177 3.78 21.20 2.87
C ASP A 177 2.57 21.04 3.78
N TRP A 178 1.50 20.51 3.20
CA TRP A 178 0.26 20.21 3.89
C TRP A 178 0.06 18.70 4.02
N LEU A 179 -0.24 18.23 5.22
CA LEU A 179 -0.45 16.83 5.57
C LEU A 179 -1.93 16.47 5.59
N LEU A 180 -2.23 15.25 5.14
CA LEU A 180 -3.51 14.60 5.40
C LEU A 180 -3.59 14.14 6.88
N PRO A 181 -4.80 13.91 7.43
CA PRO A 181 -4.95 13.49 8.83
C PRO A 181 -4.17 12.21 9.17
N GLU A 182 -4.15 11.22 8.28
CA GLU A 182 -3.37 9.99 8.47
C GLU A 182 -1.86 10.21 8.44
N GLU A 183 -1.39 11.16 7.64
CA GLU A 183 0.04 11.50 7.55
C GLU A 183 0.49 12.22 8.81
N ALA A 184 -0.32 13.18 9.27
CA ALA A 184 -0.06 13.93 10.50
C ALA A 184 -0.07 13.00 11.71
N LEU A 185 -1.14 12.21 11.87
CA LEU A 185 -1.26 11.31 13.02
C LEU A 185 -0.14 10.26 13.04
N TYR A 186 0.26 9.72 11.88
CA TYR A 186 1.39 8.80 11.78
C TYR A 186 2.71 9.45 12.22
N LEU A 187 2.96 10.71 11.87
CA LEU A 187 4.18 11.42 12.27
C LEU A 187 4.18 11.78 13.77
N VAL A 188 3.01 12.10 14.34
CA VAL A 188 2.85 12.33 15.79
C VAL A 188 3.10 11.03 16.56
N GLU A 189 2.51 9.90 16.15
CA GLU A 189 2.78 8.58 16.75
C GLU A 189 4.27 8.18 16.66
N ARG A 190 4.96 8.61 15.60
CA ARG A 190 6.39 8.38 15.41
C ARG A 190 7.27 9.35 16.20
N GLY A 191 6.69 10.37 16.84
CA GLY A 191 7.41 11.45 17.51
C GLY A 191 8.35 12.23 16.59
N SER A 192 8.00 12.36 15.31
CA SER A 192 8.74 13.16 14.32
C SER A 192 8.04 14.48 13.98
N LEU A 193 6.79 14.64 14.40
CA LEU A 193 5.99 15.85 14.26
C LEU A 193 5.52 16.30 15.64
N ASP A 194 5.78 17.56 15.96
CA ASP A 194 5.16 18.25 17.08
C ASP A 194 3.97 19.04 16.57
N LEU A 195 2.76 18.68 17.01
CA LEU A 195 1.51 19.21 16.48
C LEU A 195 1.00 20.32 17.39
N TRP A 196 0.68 21.48 16.83
CA TRP A 196 0.29 22.67 17.58
C TRP A 196 -1.13 23.14 17.23
N TRP A 197 -1.84 23.61 18.25
CA TRP A 197 -3.09 24.33 18.09
C TRP A 197 -2.82 25.84 17.99
N PRO A 198 -3.25 26.50 16.89
CA PRO A 198 -3.02 27.93 16.70
C PRO A 198 -3.95 28.78 17.59
N THR A 199 -3.40 29.81 18.23
CA THR A 199 -4.16 30.90 18.87
C THR A 199 -4.29 32.11 17.94
N LYS A 200 -3.29 32.32 17.07
CA LYS A 200 -3.25 33.38 16.07
C LYS A 200 -3.88 32.98 14.74
N GLU A 201 -4.21 33.98 13.93
CA GLU A 201 -4.70 33.75 12.58
C GLU A 201 -3.61 33.19 11.67
N PHE A 202 -4.01 32.46 10.63
CA PHE A 202 -3.08 31.79 9.71
C PHE A 202 -2.05 32.75 9.08
N GLY A 203 -2.46 33.98 8.74
CA GLY A 203 -1.59 34.98 8.12
C GLY A 203 -0.55 35.58 9.07
N GLU A 204 -0.78 35.52 10.38
CA GLU A 204 0.19 35.99 11.40
C GLU A 204 1.28 34.94 11.63
N ILE A 205 0.90 33.66 11.65
CA ILE A 205 1.84 32.54 11.82
C ILE A 205 2.63 32.29 10.52
N PHE A 206 1.99 32.45 9.36
CA PHE A 206 2.61 32.25 8.05
C PHE A 206 2.48 33.50 7.17
N PRO A 207 3.28 34.55 7.42
CA PRO A 207 3.21 35.76 6.63
C PRO A 207 3.52 35.48 5.15
N PRO A 208 2.95 36.26 4.22
CA PRO A 208 3.30 36.16 2.82
C PRO A 208 4.79 36.46 2.62
N PRO A 209 5.45 35.82 1.64
CA PRO A 209 6.84 36.10 1.35
C PRO A 209 6.98 37.61 1.05
N PRO A 210 8.02 38.29 1.58
CA PRO A 210 8.21 39.70 1.30
C PRO A 210 8.28 39.92 -0.21
N ALA A 211 7.53 40.90 -0.71
CA ALA A 211 7.63 41.31 -2.09
C ALA A 211 9.11 41.60 -2.39
N ALA A 212 9.62 41.10 -3.52
CA ALA A 212 10.99 41.38 -3.94
C ALA A 212 11.21 42.90 -3.85
N PRO A 213 12.35 43.36 -3.27
CA PRO A 213 12.60 44.79 -3.16
C PRO A 213 12.48 45.39 -4.54
N VAL A 214 11.60 46.39 -4.67
CA VAL A 214 11.50 47.20 -5.88
C VAL A 214 12.90 47.80 -6.08
N GLU A 215 13.57 47.44 -7.16
CA GLU A 215 14.83 48.06 -7.57
C GLU A 215 14.60 49.57 -7.71
N GLY A 216 14.94 50.35 -6.67
CA GLY A 216 14.74 51.79 -6.70
C GLY A 216 14.68 52.52 -5.35
N GLU A 217 14.45 51.84 -4.22
CA GLU A 217 14.41 52.52 -2.92
C GLU A 217 15.53 52.03 -2.00
N ALA A 218 16.60 52.82 -1.96
CA ALA A 218 17.69 52.63 -1.01
C ALA A 218 17.17 52.87 0.42
N PRO A 219 17.51 52.02 1.40
CA PRO A 219 17.21 52.31 2.80
C PRO A 219 18.01 53.53 3.23
N GLN A 220 17.30 54.57 3.68
CA GLN A 220 17.93 55.69 4.40
C GLN A 220 18.44 55.19 5.75
N PRO A 221 19.65 55.56 6.17
CA PRO A 221 20.12 55.23 7.51
C PRO A 221 19.31 56.06 8.52
N GLU A 222 18.48 55.37 9.31
CA GLU A 222 17.91 55.93 10.52
C GLU A 222 19.02 56.12 11.56
N ASN A 223 19.28 57.38 11.91
CA ASN A 223 20.17 57.75 12.99
C ASN A 223 19.51 57.34 14.31
N THR A 224 19.97 56.25 14.90
CA THR A 224 19.76 55.97 16.33
C THR A 224 21.07 56.25 17.04
N ASP A 225 21.08 57.32 17.83
CA ASP A 225 22.18 57.69 18.71
C ASP A 225 22.40 56.57 19.75
N PHE A 226 23.50 55.84 19.60
CA PHE A 226 23.89 54.76 20.50
C PHE A 226 24.67 55.34 21.69
N ASP A 227 24.01 55.48 22.84
CA ASP A 227 24.63 55.85 24.13
C ASP A 227 25.42 54.62 24.68
N PRO A 228 26.75 54.69 24.87
CA PRO A 228 27.58 53.52 25.17
C PRO A 228 27.68 53.20 26.66
N SER A 229 26.70 53.55 27.50
CA SER A 229 26.80 53.40 28.96
C SER A 229 25.89 52.36 29.61
N THR A 230 25.17 51.52 28.86
CA THR A 230 24.37 50.43 29.44
C THR A 230 25.09 49.09 29.34
N GLN A 231 25.76 48.69 30.43
CA GLN A 231 26.30 47.33 30.60
C GLN A 231 25.15 46.30 30.62
N PRO A 232 25.27 45.15 29.94
CA PRO A 232 24.28 44.08 30.06
C PRO A 232 24.55 43.32 31.36
N THR A 233 23.77 43.62 32.39
CA THR A 233 23.59 42.71 33.52
C THR A 233 22.77 41.53 33.04
N GLY A 234 23.37 40.35 32.99
CA GLY A 234 22.70 39.12 32.61
C GLY A 234 21.55 38.77 33.56
N ALA A 235 20.33 38.80 33.03
CA ALA A 235 19.16 38.08 33.52
C ALA A 235 18.02 38.15 32.48
N SER A 236 17.79 37.06 31.74
CA SER A 236 16.49 36.53 31.30
C SER A 236 15.44 37.46 30.65
N GLU A 237 15.60 37.87 29.38
CA GLU A 237 14.53 38.62 28.66
C GLU A 237 14.32 38.26 27.16
N ASP A 238 14.79 37.11 26.64
CA ASP A 238 14.55 36.69 25.24
C ASP A 238 13.90 35.29 25.09
N GLU A 239 13.06 34.87 26.04
CA GLU A 239 12.04 33.84 25.78
C GLU A 239 10.73 34.58 25.48
N GLU A 240 10.59 35.13 24.26
CA GLU A 240 9.25 35.45 23.76
C GLU A 240 8.40 34.20 23.96
N ASP A 241 7.33 34.31 24.77
CA ASP A 241 6.45 33.20 25.13
C ASP A 241 6.10 32.39 23.86
N GLU A 242 6.76 31.25 23.63
CA GLU A 242 6.55 30.38 22.45
C GLU A 242 5.08 29.99 22.30
N TYR A 243 4.34 30.06 23.41
CA TYR A 243 2.92 29.81 23.53
C TYR A 243 2.01 30.95 23.05
N VAL A 244 2.56 32.09 22.64
CA VAL A 244 1.80 33.24 22.11
C VAL A 244 1.16 32.88 20.78
N ASP A 245 1.84 32.08 19.96
CA ASP A 245 1.35 31.67 18.63
C ASP A 245 0.42 30.45 18.71
N GLY A 246 0.53 29.64 19.77
CA GLY A 246 -0.32 28.48 20.00
C GLY A 246 0.16 27.59 21.14
N PHE A 247 -0.39 26.39 21.26
CA PHE A 247 0.05 25.42 22.26
C PHE A 247 0.20 24.01 21.66
N PRO A 248 1.16 23.20 22.16
CA PRO A 248 1.37 21.84 21.68
C PRO A 248 0.18 20.96 22.05
N LEU A 249 -0.21 20.10 21.12
CA LEU A 249 -1.26 19.12 21.27
C LEU A 249 -0.68 17.80 21.75
N SER A 250 -1.33 17.20 22.74
CA SER A 250 -1.01 15.83 23.14
C SER A 250 -1.37 14.82 22.05
N LEU A 251 -0.78 13.63 22.11
CA LEU A 251 -1.14 12.53 21.22
C LEU A 251 -2.65 12.24 21.29
N GLN A 252 -3.23 12.25 22.49
CA GLN A 252 -4.66 12.01 22.70
C GLN A 252 -5.51 13.10 22.02
N ALA A 253 -5.08 14.37 22.10
CA ALA A 253 -5.76 15.46 21.40
C ALA A 253 -5.66 15.31 19.87
N ALA A 254 -4.49 14.90 19.35
CA ALA A 254 -4.32 14.63 17.93
C ALA A 254 -5.28 13.52 17.44
N TYR A 255 -5.43 12.42 18.20
CA TYR A 255 -6.41 11.39 17.90
C TYR A 255 -7.85 11.93 17.90
N ALA A 256 -8.23 12.71 18.90
CA ALA A 256 -9.56 13.28 19.00
C ALA A 256 -9.91 14.22 17.84
N LEU A 257 -8.91 14.96 17.32
CA LEU A 257 -9.10 15.93 16.23
C LEU A 257 -9.08 15.26 14.84
N LEU A 258 -8.18 14.30 14.63
CA LEU A 258 -7.92 13.71 13.31
C LEU A 258 -8.69 12.42 13.04
N ILE A 259 -9.14 11.70 14.07
CA ILE A 259 -10.01 10.54 13.90
C ILE A 259 -11.48 10.95 13.84
N GLY A 260 -12.25 10.35 12.93
CA GLY A 260 -13.67 10.61 12.75
C GLY A 260 -14.38 9.54 11.94
N LEU A 261 -15.62 9.83 11.57
CA LEU A 261 -16.39 8.98 10.67
C LEU A 261 -15.90 9.11 9.23
N ASP A 262 -16.08 8.06 8.45
CA ASP A 262 -15.76 8.10 7.03
C ASP A 262 -16.57 9.19 6.30
N GLY A 263 -15.91 9.88 5.38
CA GLY A 263 -16.50 11.02 4.65
C GLY A 263 -16.47 12.36 5.40
N THR A 264 -16.07 12.39 6.68
CA THR A 264 -15.88 13.66 7.39
C THR A 264 -14.59 14.34 6.94
N ARG A 265 -14.70 15.61 6.49
CA ARG A 265 -13.57 16.37 5.96
C ARG A 265 -12.43 16.47 6.96
N GLY A 266 -11.21 16.21 6.49
CA GLY A 266 -10.02 16.41 7.31
C GLY A 266 -9.88 15.43 8.46
N LYS A 267 -10.64 14.33 8.43
CA LYS A 267 -10.56 13.23 9.38
C LYS A 267 -10.36 11.91 8.66
N ILE A 268 -9.99 10.89 9.41
CA ILE A 268 -9.90 9.51 8.94
C ILE A 268 -10.52 8.57 9.96
N SER A 269 -11.15 7.48 9.52
CA SER A 269 -11.58 6.42 10.43
C SER A 269 -10.39 5.72 11.07
N LEU A 270 -10.61 5.19 12.28
CA LEU A 270 -9.59 4.52 13.06
C LEU A 270 -9.01 3.31 12.30
N GLN A 271 -9.88 2.54 11.65
CA GLN A 271 -9.57 1.33 10.90
C GLN A 271 -8.67 1.64 9.71
N LYS A 272 -9.02 2.67 8.92
CA LYS A 272 -8.18 3.13 7.79
C LYS A 272 -6.82 3.64 8.28
N PHE A 273 -6.77 4.32 9.42
CA PHE A 273 -5.52 4.76 10.02
C PHE A 273 -4.66 3.59 10.51
N GLN A 274 -5.25 2.57 11.13
CA GLN A 274 -4.53 1.36 11.56
C GLN A 274 -3.87 0.65 10.37
N VAL A 275 -4.62 0.49 9.26
CA VAL A 275 -4.08 -0.09 8.02
C VAL A 275 -2.98 0.77 7.42
N TYR A 276 -3.21 2.09 7.32
CA TYR A 276 -2.23 3.03 6.80
C TYR A 276 -0.91 2.98 7.59
N SER A 277 -1.01 3.07 8.92
CA SER A 277 0.14 3.11 9.81
C SER A 277 0.88 1.77 9.84
N ASN A 278 0.18 0.64 9.76
CA ASN A 278 0.79 -0.69 9.59
C ASN A 278 1.62 -0.79 8.31
N LEU A 279 1.02 -0.46 7.15
CA LEU A 279 1.70 -0.50 5.85
C LEU A 279 2.91 0.43 5.80
N LYS A 280 2.80 1.64 6.36
CA LYS A 280 3.93 2.58 6.45
C LYS A 280 5.06 2.05 7.33
N ARG A 281 4.75 1.37 8.45
CA ARG A 281 5.76 0.74 9.32
C ARG A 281 6.45 -0.44 8.62
N CYS A 282 5.73 -1.18 7.79
CA CYS A 282 6.29 -2.23 6.93
C CYS A 282 7.12 -1.70 5.75
N GLY A 283 7.20 -0.37 5.57
CA GLY A 283 8.02 0.27 4.53
C GLY A 283 7.33 0.44 3.18
N TYR A 284 6.02 0.19 3.07
CA TYR A 284 5.28 0.44 1.84
C TYR A 284 5.05 1.93 1.61
N ASN A 285 5.00 2.33 0.34
CA ASN A 285 4.51 3.65 -0.03
C ASN A 285 2.99 3.57 -0.19
N VAL A 286 2.26 4.44 0.51
CA VAL A 286 0.79 4.44 0.55
C VAL A 286 0.30 5.83 0.18
N LEU A 287 -0.67 5.90 -0.72
CA LEU A 287 -1.45 7.10 -1.05
C LEU A 287 -2.94 6.82 -0.91
N ARG A 288 -3.68 7.84 -0.48
CA ARG A 288 -5.14 7.82 -0.52
C ARG A 288 -5.60 7.78 -1.99
N ALA A 289 -6.50 6.87 -2.32
CA ALA A 289 -7.07 6.75 -3.66
C ALA A 289 -7.89 8.00 -4.01
N PRO A 290 -7.96 8.43 -5.28
CA PRO A 290 -8.92 9.44 -5.72
C PRO A 290 -10.33 9.09 -5.26
N PRO A 291 -11.18 10.09 -4.92
CA PRO A 291 -12.61 9.81 -4.90
C PRO A 291 -12.99 9.34 -6.30
N ASN A 292 -13.68 8.20 -6.41
CA ASN A 292 -14.24 7.81 -7.70
C ASN A 292 -15.21 8.91 -8.12
N PRO A 293 -15.07 9.49 -9.33
CA PRO A 293 -16.08 10.41 -9.81
C PRO A 293 -17.42 9.66 -9.77
N PRO A 294 -18.46 10.23 -9.13
CA PRO A 294 -19.79 9.62 -9.19
C PRO A 294 -20.15 9.56 -10.66
N ASN A 295 -20.12 8.36 -11.25
CA ASN A 295 -20.21 8.14 -12.70
C ASN A 295 -21.29 9.05 -13.31
N PRO A 296 -20.93 10.18 -13.96
CA PRO A 296 -21.93 11.09 -14.51
C PRO A 296 -22.61 10.47 -15.74
N ASN A 297 -22.11 9.31 -16.19
CA ASN A 297 -22.67 8.52 -17.25
C ASN A 297 -23.71 7.51 -16.76
N GLN A 298 -24.74 8.00 -16.06
CA GLN A 298 -26.12 7.51 -16.32
C GLN A 298 -26.66 8.07 -17.65
N SER A 299 -25.80 8.65 -18.49
CA SER A 299 -26.10 8.97 -19.88
C SER A 299 -26.15 7.66 -20.68
N SER A 300 -27.34 7.04 -20.67
CA SER A 300 -27.85 6.16 -21.72
C SER A 300 -26.76 5.52 -22.59
N TYR A 301 -26.16 4.44 -22.09
CA TYR A 301 -25.31 3.60 -22.91
C TYR A 301 -26.19 3.10 -24.06
N ARG A 302 -26.04 3.72 -25.23
CA ARG A 302 -26.51 3.13 -26.46
C ARG A 302 -25.72 1.84 -26.58
N LEU A 303 -26.41 0.73 -26.36
CA LEU A 303 -25.94 -0.57 -26.82
C LEU A 303 -25.57 -0.36 -28.28
N ASN A 304 -24.28 -0.20 -28.56
CA ASN A 304 -23.76 -0.37 -29.91
C ASN A 304 -23.80 -1.87 -30.15
N ILE A 305 -25.03 -2.38 -30.30
CA ILE A 305 -25.32 -3.63 -30.99
C ILE A 305 -24.85 -3.35 -32.39
N THR A 306 -23.55 -3.51 -32.61
CA THR A 306 -22.98 -3.59 -33.93
C THR A 306 -23.82 -4.64 -34.65
N ILE A 307 -24.24 -4.37 -35.88
CA ILE A 307 -25.08 -5.27 -36.66
C ILE A 307 -24.50 -6.71 -36.70
N LYS A 308 -23.17 -6.84 -36.51
CA LYS A 308 -22.46 -8.10 -36.25
C LYS A 308 -22.91 -8.87 -35.00
N ASN A 309 -23.18 -8.20 -33.87
CA ASN A 309 -23.69 -8.81 -32.64
C ASN A 309 -25.16 -9.27 -32.78
N PHE A 310 -25.94 -8.59 -33.62
CA PHE A 310 -27.30 -9.00 -33.96
C PHE A 310 -27.32 -10.18 -34.95
N PHE A 311 -26.44 -10.16 -35.96
CA PHE A 311 -26.28 -11.31 -36.85
C PHE A 311 -25.61 -12.51 -36.16
N SER A 312 -24.76 -12.30 -35.15
CA SER A 312 -24.22 -13.40 -34.33
C SER A 312 -25.20 -13.91 -33.28
N SER A 313 -26.17 -13.10 -32.82
CA SER A 313 -27.28 -13.59 -31.99
C SER A 313 -28.33 -14.35 -32.78
N LEU A 314 -28.36 -14.21 -34.11
CA LEU A 314 -29.19 -15.01 -35.02
C LEU A 314 -28.51 -16.30 -35.47
N LEU A 315 -27.20 -16.42 -35.31
CA LEU A 315 -26.52 -17.70 -35.37
C LEU A 315 -26.87 -18.45 -34.08
N PRO A 316 -27.38 -19.70 -34.15
CA PRO A 316 -27.58 -20.49 -32.95
C PRO A 316 -26.22 -20.58 -32.26
N SER A 317 -26.10 -19.89 -31.12
CA SER A 317 -24.98 -20.09 -30.23
C SER A 317 -25.01 -21.58 -29.92
N PHE A 318 -24.00 -22.32 -30.36
CA PHE A 318 -23.87 -23.73 -30.04
C PHE A 318 -23.42 -23.84 -28.58
N THR A 319 -24.22 -23.28 -27.66
CA THR A 319 -24.18 -23.64 -26.26
C THR A 319 -24.96 -24.94 -26.19
N PRO A 320 -24.28 -26.10 -26.05
CA PRO A 320 -24.98 -27.37 -25.92
C PRO A 320 -25.80 -27.30 -24.62
N SER A 321 -27.09 -26.99 -24.74
CA SER A 321 -28.02 -27.19 -23.63
C SER A 321 -27.99 -28.67 -23.27
N PRO A 322 -27.75 -29.02 -21.99
CA PRO A 322 -27.74 -30.42 -21.59
C PRO A 322 -29.12 -31.02 -21.93
N PRO A 323 -29.16 -32.26 -22.45
CA PRO A 323 -30.44 -32.91 -22.71
C PRO A 323 -31.24 -32.99 -21.41
N LYS A 324 -32.54 -32.66 -21.46
CA LYS A 324 -33.45 -32.68 -20.28
C LYS A 324 -33.55 -34.06 -19.62
N SER A 325 -33.18 -35.11 -20.33
CA SER A 325 -33.06 -36.49 -19.84
C SER A 325 -32.14 -37.29 -20.76
N GLY A 326 -31.29 -38.16 -20.20
CA GLY A 326 -30.33 -38.99 -20.93
C GLY A 326 -28.86 -38.72 -20.56
N PRO A 327 -27.89 -39.40 -21.21
CA PRO A 327 -26.47 -39.18 -20.97
C PRO A 327 -26.08 -37.74 -21.36
N LEU A 328 -25.18 -37.13 -20.57
CA LEU A 328 -24.67 -35.77 -20.80
C LEU A 328 -23.98 -35.62 -22.16
N LEU A 329 -23.37 -36.71 -22.65
CA LEU A 329 -22.82 -36.82 -23.98
C LEU A 329 -23.86 -37.38 -24.94
N LYS A 330 -24.10 -36.68 -26.04
CA LYS A 330 -24.96 -37.18 -27.12
C LYS A 330 -24.28 -38.36 -27.80
N PRO A 331 -24.94 -39.53 -27.96
CA PRO A 331 -24.37 -40.64 -28.71
C PRO A 331 -23.97 -40.19 -30.13
N GLY A 332 -22.68 -40.27 -30.46
CA GLY A 332 -22.17 -39.74 -31.72
C GLY A 332 -20.65 -39.88 -31.88
N LEU A 333 -20.15 -39.60 -33.08
CA LEU A 333 -18.72 -39.60 -33.38
C LEU A 333 -18.13 -38.22 -33.06
N TYR A 334 -17.29 -38.16 -32.03
CA TYR A 334 -16.55 -36.96 -31.67
C TYR A 334 -15.18 -36.97 -32.32
N ARG A 335 -14.82 -35.89 -33.02
CA ARG A 335 -13.52 -35.76 -33.70
C ARG A 335 -12.48 -35.03 -32.85
N SER A 336 -12.92 -34.32 -31.81
CA SER A 336 -12.04 -33.64 -30.87
C SER A 336 -12.58 -33.73 -29.44
N TYR A 337 -11.66 -33.81 -28.48
CA TYR A 337 -12.01 -33.78 -27.05
C TYR A 337 -12.70 -32.47 -26.65
N ASN A 338 -12.44 -31.36 -27.36
CA ASN A 338 -13.13 -30.08 -27.15
C ASN A 338 -14.66 -30.18 -27.32
N GLN A 339 -15.15 -31.01 -28.25
CA GLN A 339 -16.58 -31.23 -28.45
C GLN A 339 -17.22 -32.06 -27.33
N ILE A 340 -16.44 -32.94 -26.69
CA ILE A 340 -16.87 -33.74 -25.55
C ILE A 340 -16.92 -32.85 -24.31
N PHE A 341 -15.85 -32.10 -24.03
CA PHE A 341 -15.76 -31.22 -22.87
C PHE A 341 -16.73 -30.02 -22.93
N SER A 342 -17.08 -29.53 -24.11
CA SER A 342 -18.13 -28.50 -24.26
C SER A 342 -19.53 -29.06 -23.98
N GLN A 343 -19.82 -30.32 -24.29
CA GLN A 343 -21.09 -30.94 -23.93
C GLN A 343 -21.17 -31.31 -22.44
N LEU A 344 -20.03 -31.61 -21.82
CA LEU A 344 -19.93 -31.83 -20.36
C LEU A 344 -19.89 -30.53 -19.55
N SER A 345 -19.78 -29.35 -20.18
CA SER A 345 -19.76 -28.08 -19.45
C SER A 345 -21.16 -27.70 -18.97
N LEU A 346 -21.51 -28.18 -17.78
CA LEU A 346 -22.80 -27.91 -17.12
C LEU A 346 -22.88 -26.51 -16.50
N ILE A 347 -21.74 -25.96 -16.10
CA ILE A 347 -21.63 -24.66 -15.43
C ILE A 347 -21.17 -23.63 -16.44
N GLU A 348 -21.91 -22.53 -16.56
CA GLU A 348 -21.54 -21.38 -17.37
C GLU A 348 -20.22 -20.80 -16.82
N ARG A 349 -19.20 -20.73 -17.69
CA ARG A 349 -17.85 -20.34 -17.29
C ARG A 349 -17.70 -18.85 -17.47
N HIS A 350 -17.28 -18.16 -16.42
CA HIS A 350 -16.97 -16.73 -16.48
C HIS A 350 -15.79 -16.49 -17.43
N ILE A 351 -15.97 -15.57 -18.38
CA ILE A 351 -14.92 -15.11 -19.28
C ILE A 351 -14.58 -13.69 -18.87
N PRO A 352 -13.38 -13.46 -18.30
CA PRO A 352 -12.97 -12.13 -17.94
C PRO A 352 -13.00 -11.21 -19.16
N SER A 353 -13.63 -10.05 -19.00
CA SER A 353 -13.77 -9.03 -20.04
C SER A 353 -13.24 -7.70 -19.52
N PRO A 354 -12.51 -6.93 -20.36
CA PRO A 354 -12.05 -5.59 -20.00
C PRO A 354 -13.21 -4.63 -19.74
N VAL A 355 -14.41 -4.91 -20.27
CA VAL A 355 -15.62 -4.11 -20.08
C VAL A 355 -16.75 -5.04 -19.65
N LEU A 356 -17.38 -4.75 -18.50
CA LEU A 356 -18.59 -5.44 -18.09
C LEU A 356 -19.79 -4.93 -18.92
N PRO A 357 -20.74 -5.80 -19.28
CA PRO A 357 -21.93 -5.38 -20.02
C PRO A 357 -22.83 -4.43 -19.20
N PHE A 358 -22.73 -4.47 -17.87
CA PHE A 358 -23.43 -3.58 -16.94
C PHE A 358 -22.43 -3.09 -15.89
N PRO A 359 -22.16 -1.78 -15.79
CA PRO A 359 -21.33 -1.24 -14.72
C PRO A 359 -22.08 -1.36 -13.40
N LEU A 360 -21.45 -1.98 -12.40
CA LEU A 360 -22.02 -2.09 -11.06
C LEU A 360 -21.55 -0.90 -10.22
N PRO A 361 -22.45 -0.18 -9.52
CA PRO A 361 -22.02 0.85 -8.59
C PRO A 361 -21.24 0.19 -7.44
N SER A 362 -20.16 0.82 -6.98
CA SER A 362 -19.60 0.41 -5.70
C SER A 362 -20.53 0.80 -4.58
N ILE A 363 -20.67 -0.12 -3.63
CA ILE A 363 -21.51 0.05 -2.47
C ILE A 363 -20.57 0.14 -1.28
N ALA A 364 -20.67 1.23 -0.51
CA ALA A 364 -19.94 1.37 0.74
C ALA A 364 -20.28 0.18 1.67
N PRO A 365 -19.30 -0.45 2.32
CA PRO A 365 -17.93 0.01 2.56
C PRO A 365 -16.88 -0.43 1.52
N TYR A 366 -17.27 -1.15 0.46
CA TYR A 366 -16.35 -1.81 -0.48
C TYR A 366 -15.86 -0.87 -1.58
N GLU A 367 -14.93 0.01 -1.23
CA GLU A 367 -14.28 0.92 -2.17
C GLU A 367 -12.76 0.87 -2.06
N ILE A 368 -12.05 1.30 -3.12
CA ILE A 368 -10.60 1.46 -3.06
C ILE A 368 -10.28 2.71 -2.25
N HIS A 369 -9.63 2.51 -1.11
CA HIS A 369 -9.25 3.58 -0.19
C HIS A 369 -7.79 3.98 -0.32
N PHE A 370 -6.91 3.01 -0.57
CA PHE A 370 -5.47 3.23 -0.67
C PHE A 370 -4.87 2.59 -1.92
N LEU A 371 -3.89 3.28 -2.47
CA LEU A 371 -2.99 2.79 -3.50
C LEU A 371 -1.64 2.50 -2.84
N VAL A 372 -1.10 1.29 -3.05
CA VAL A 372 0.10 0.81 -2.34
C VAL A 372 1.18 0.40 -3.34
N TRP A 373 2.42 0.79 -3.05
CA TRP A 373 3.62 0.40 -3.78
C TRP A 373 4.64 -0.23 -2.84
N LYS A 374 5.39 -1.19 -3.36
CA LYS A 374 6.54 -1.80 -2.69
C LYS A 374 7.67 -0.77 -2.52
N SER A 375 8.49 -0.95 -1.48
CA SER A 375 9.62 -0.08 -1.16
C SER A 375 10.75 -0.10 -2.20
N SER A 376 10.83 -1.13 -3.04
CA SER A 376 11.92 -1.32 -4.01
C SER A 376 11.84 -0.40 -5.23
N GLN A 377 10.69 0.23 -5.49
CA GLN A 377 10.50 1.06 -6.67
C GLN A 377 10.93 2.51 -6.43
N LYS A 378 11.55 3.14 -7.44
CA LYS A 378 11.79 4.59 -7.45
C LYS A 378 10.45 5.31 -7.50
N TRP A 379 10.06 5.91 -6.38
CA TRP A 379 8.70 6.42 -6.18
C TRP A 379 8.74 7.86 -5.64
N THR A 380 7.86 8.72 -6.17
CA THR A 380 7.57 10.04 -5.61
C THR A 380 6.08 10.33 -5.71
N LYS A 381 5.51 11.12 -4.81
CA LYS A 381 4.07 11.46 -4.83
C LYS A 381 3.56 12.07 -6.14
N LEU A 382 4.40 12.83 -6.84
CA LEU A 382 4.07 13.50 -8.09
C LEU A 382 4.30 12.62 -9.33
N ARG A 383 5.26 11.70 -9.24
CA ARG A 383 5.66 10.80 -10.32
C ARG A 383 5.84 9.42 -9.72
N HIS A 384 4.79 8.62 -9.78
CA HIS A 384 4.79 7.23 -9.33
C HIS A 384 4.39 6.30 -10.49
N PRO A 385 4.91 5.06 -10.51
CA PRO A 385 4.43 4.03 -11.42
C PRO A 385 2.99 3.59 -11.07
N SER A 386 2.44 2.66 -11.84
CA SER A 386 1.17 2.03 -11.49
C SER A 386 1.26 1.38 -10.09
N PRO A 387 0.21 1.49 -9.25
CA PRO A 387 0.14 0.79 -7.97
C PRO A 387 0.40 -0.72 -8.09
N ASP A 388 1.08 -1.30 -7.10
CA ASP A 388 1.24 -2.75 -7.00
C ASP A 388 -0.01 -3.41 -6.41
N PHE A 389 -0.66 -2.72 -5.46
CA PHE A 389 -1.89 -3.17 -4.83
C PHE A 389 -2.91 -2.03 -4.73
N TYR A 390 -4.16 -2.38 -5.03
CA TYR A 390 -5.35 -1.57 -4.77
C TYR A 390 -5.99 -2.09 -3.49
N LEU A 391 -6.14 -1.23 -2.50
CA LEU A 391 -6.52 -1.64 -1.15
C LEU A 391 -7.88 -1.07 -0.76
N SER A 392 -8.80 -1.96 -0.40
CA SER A 392 -10.04 -1.64 0.29
C SER A 392 -9.89 -1.93 1.78
N VAL A 393 -10.45 -1.09 2.64
CA VAL A 393 -10.42 -1.26 4.09
C VAL A 393 -11.85 -1.49 4.57
N VAL A 394 -12.06 -2.56 5.32
CA VAL A 394 -13.37 -3.02 5.78
C VAL A 394 -13.28 -3.27 7.28
N ASP A 395 -14.26 -2.76 8.02
CA ASP A 395 -14.42 -3.06 9.45
C ASP A 395 -15.21 -4.35 9.62
N ALA A 396 -14.64 -5.33 10.34
CA ALA A 396 -15.28 -6.61 10.60
C ALA A 396 -16.51 -6.52 11.53
N GLN A 397 -16.63 -5.46 12.32
CA GLN A 397 -17.74 -5.29 13.28
C GLN A 397 -18.98 -4.68 12.62
N GLU A 398 -18.78 -3.79 11.66
CA GLU A 398 -19.86 -3.08 10.95
C GLU A 398 -20.24 -3.75 9.62
N SER A 399 -19.35 -4.57 9.05
CA SER A 399 -19.52 -5.16 7.72
C SER A 399 -19.65 -6.67 7.79
N GLU A 400 -20.56 -7.22 6.99
CA GLU A 400 -20.70 -8.67 6.83
C GLU A 400 -19.80 -9.20 5.69
N VAL A 401 -19.90 -10.50 5.39
CA VAL A 401 -19.20 -11.08 4.23
C VAL A 401 -19.74 -10.45 2.93
N PRO A 402 -18.88 -9.92 2.04
CA PRO A 402 -19.33 -9.23 0.85
C PRO A 402 -20.11 -10.15 -0.09
N GLN A 403 -21.17 -9.61 -0.70
CA GLN A 403 -21.89 -10.27 -1.76
C GLN A 403 -21.12 -10.23 -3.09
N MET A 404 -21.49 -11.12 -4.01
CA MET A 404 -20.84 -11.21 -5.33
C MET A 404 -20.90 -9.87 -6.07
N GLU A 405 -22.03 -9.17 -6.03
CA GLU A 405 -22.22 -7.88 -6.73
C GLU A 405 -21.28 -6.80 -6.19
N GLU A 406 -21.06 -6.76 -4.88
CA GLU A 406 -20.16 -5.82 -4.22
C GLU A 406 -18.69 -6.09 -4.58
N ILE A 407 -18.29 -7.36 -4.64
CA ILE A 407 -16.95 -7.77 -5.07
C ILE A 407 -16.73 -7.42 -6.54
N LEU A 408 -17.73 -7.64 -7.40
CA LEU A 408 -17.64 -7.30 -8.82
C LEU A 408 -17.51 -5.79 -9.02
N GLY A 409 -18.31 -4.99 -8.31
CA GLY A 409 -18.19 -3.53 -8.32
C GLY A 409 -16.82 -3.05 -7.82
N LEU A 410 -16.28 -3.67 -6.76
CA LEU A 410 -14.95 -3.35 -6.25
C LEU A 410 -13.83 -3.74 -7.23
N LEU A 411 -13.92 -4.89 -7.88
CA LEU A 411 -12.97 -5.31 -8.90
C LEU A 411 -13.01 -4.36 -10.11
N GLU A 412 -14.19 -3.88 -10.51
CA GLU A 412 -14.35 -2.95 -11.64
C GLU A 412 -13.62 -1.61 -11.43
N GLN A 413 -13.42 -1.17 -10.18
CA GLN A 413 -12.61 0.02 -9.87
C GLN A 413 -11.10 -0.17 -10.14
N THR A 414 -10.63 -1.41 -10.32
CA THR A 414 -9.22 -1.69 -10.61
C THR A 414 -8.97 -1.80 -12.11
N PRO A 415 -7.78 -1.38 -12.58
CA PRO A 415 -7.44 -1.48 -13.98
C PRO A 415 -7.34 -2.95 -14.41
N TRP A 416 -7.64 -3.17 -15.68
CA TRP A 416 -7.46 -4.45 -16.33
C TRP A 416 -5.98 -4.85 -16.40
N ALA A 417 -5.63 -5.94 -15.72
CA ALA A 417 -4.27 -6.46 -15.57
C ALA A 417 -4.22 -7.93 -16.02
N PRO A 418 -4.18 -8.21 -17.33
CA PRO A 418 -4.13 -9.57 -17.83
C PRO A 418 -2.86 -10.29 -17.34
N PRO A 419 -2.90 -11.62 -17.15
CA PRO A 419 -1.71 -12.39 -16.83
C PRO A 419 -0.60 -12.16 -17.86
N LYS A 420 0.66 -12.18 -17.42
CA LYS A 420 1.81 -12.01 -18.33
C LYS A 420 1.76 -13.05 -19.45
N ARG A 421 2.13 -12.65 -20.67
CA ARG A 421 2.23 -13.57 -21.83
C ARG A 421 3.09 -14.80 -21.56
N GLU A 422 4.13 -14.66 -20.74
CA GLU A 422 4.99 -15.78 -20.31
C GLU A 422 4.28 -16.88 -19.51
N TRP A 423 3.07 -16.60 -19.04
CA TRP A 423 2.22 -17.55 -18.32
C TRP A 423 1.13 -18.15 -19.22
N GLU A 424 0.90 -17.59 -20.41
CA GLU A 424 -0.04 -18.13 -21.40
C GLU A 424 0.50 -19.44 -21.99
N GLY A 425 -0.38 -20.42 -22.24
CA GLY A 425 -0.06 -21.67 -22.93
C GLY A 425 0.58 -22.80 -22.11
N ASN A 426 1.19 -22.52 -20.96
CA ASN A 426 1.87 -23.57 -20.18
C ASN A 426 0.98 -24.09 -19.03
N HIS A 427 0.53 -25.35 -19.09
CA HIS A 427 -0.38 -25.93 -18.07
C HIS A 427 0.19 -25.86 -16.64
N GLY A 428 1.52 -25.89 -16.48
CA GLY A 428 2.19 -25.74 -15.19
C GLY A 428 2.12 -24.33 -14.57
N ARG A 429 1.71 -23.30 -15.32
CA ARG A 429 1.61 -21.90 -14.83
C ARG A 429 0.17 -21.43 -14.59
N LEU A 430 -0.81 -22.33 -14.63
CA LEU A 430 -2.21 -22.02 -14.33
C LEU A 430 -2.36 -21.40 -12.93
N TYR A 431 -1.71 -21.95 -11.92
CA TYR A 431 -1.81 -21.45 -10.55
C TYR A 431 -1.31 -20.01 -10.41
N ALA A 432 -0.20 -19.66 -11.09
CA ALA A 432 0.32 -18.30 -11.13
C ALA A 432 -0.66 -17.32 -11.80
N ARG A 433 -1.33 -17.74 -12.88
CA ARG A 433 -2.37 -16.96 -13.57
C ARG A 433 -3.58 -16.72 -12.67
N LEU A 434 -4.07 -17.77 -12.01
CA LEU A 434 -5.22 -17.68 -11.10
C LEU A 434 -4.91 -16.81 -9.89
N LYS A 435 -3.71 -16.94 -9.31
CA LYS A 435 -3.25 -16.10 -8.20
C LYS A 435 -3.14 -14.64 -8.61
N ASN A 436 -2.76 -14.35 -9.85
CA ASN A 436 -2.72 -12.98 -10.34
C ASN A 436 -4.12 -12.39 -10.55
N GLY A 437 -4.99 -13.16 -11.20
CA GLY A 437 -6.25 -12.67 -11.74
C GLY A 437 -6.04 -11.78 -12.98
N TRP A 438 -7.16 -11.41 -13.61
CA TRP A 438 -7.24 -10.37 -14.65
C TRP A 438 -7.54 -8.99 -14.06
N ARG A 439 -8.18 -8.98 -12.90
CA ARG A 439 -8.33 -7.85 -11.98
C ARG A 439 -8.05 -8.37 -10.59
N ASN A 440 -7.53 -7.52 -9.72
CA ASN A 440 -7.14 -7.91 -8.38
C ASN A 440 -7.26 -6.76 -7.39
N VAL A 441 -7.81 -7.06 -6.22
CA VAL A 441 -7.97 -6.13 -5.10
C VAL A 441 -7.47 -6.81 -3.84
N LEU A 442 -6.82 -6.04 -2.98
CA LEU A 442 -6.50 -6.45 -1.62
C LEU A 442 -7.54 -5.83 -0.68
N MET A 443 -8.10 -6.63 0.20
CA MET A 443 -9.03 -6.19 1.24
C MET A 443 -8.35 -6.33 2.58
N ALA A 444 -8.23 -5.24 3.33
CA ALA A 444 -7.79 -5.23 4.71
C ALA A 444 -9.02 -5.28 5.61
N VAL A 445 -9.23 -6.44 6.24
CA VAL A 445 -10.29 -6.66 7.23
C VAL A 445 -9.70 -6.33 8.60
N VAL A 446 -10.29 -5.34 9.27
CA VAL A 446 -9.82 -4.84 10.56
C VAL A 446 -10.78 -5.27 11.66
N ASP A 447 -10.25 -5.93 12.69
CA ASP A 447 -10.99 -6.30 13.90
C ASP A 447 -10.24 -5.80 15.14
N HIS A 448 -10.67 -4.67 15.69
CA HIS A 448 -10.10 -4.03 16.89
C HIS A 448 -8.56 -3.95 16.94
N GLY A 449 -7.92 -3.66 15.79
CA GLY A 449 -6.46 -3.51 15.67
C GLY A 449 -5.72 -4.74 15.15
N VAL A 450 -6.40 -5.88 14.99
CA VAL A 450 -5.90 -7.01 14.20
C VAL A 450 -6.27 -6.74 12.74
N ILE A 451 -5.28 -6.79 11.85
CA ILE A 451 -5.46 -6.52 10.43
C ILE A 451 -5.17 -7.81 9.65
N ASN A 452 -6.17 -8.29 8.91
CA ASN A 452 -6.01 -9.43 8.00
C ASN A 452 -6.13 -8.97 6.54
N TYR A 453 -5.19 -9.39 5.70
CA TYR A 453 -5.17 -9.00 4.29
C TYR A 453 -5.63 -10.16 3.41
N MET A 454 -6.77 -9.98 2.74
CA MET A 454 -7.36 -10.98 1.83
C MET A 454 -7.27 -10.50 0.39
N ARG A 455 -6.78 -11.34 -0.52
CA ARG A 455 -6.71 -11.02 -1.94
C ARG A 455 -7.92 -11.57 -2.69
N TRP A 456 -8.57 -10.69 -3.42
CA TRP A 456 -9.64 -11.03 -4.37
C TRP A 456 -9.13 -10.85 -5.79
N GLY A 457 -9.53 -11.73 -6.69
CA GLY A 457 -9.09 -11.67 -8.08
C GLY A 457 -10.10 -12.27 -9.04
N GLU A 458 -10.27 -11.60 -10.18
CA GLU A 458 -11.09 -12.10 -11.28
C GLU A 458 -10.30 -13.20 -12.02
N GLY A 459 -10.62 -14.47 -11.73
CA GLY A 459 -9.98 -15.62 -12.34
C GLY A 459 -10.59 -15.97 -13.70
N GLY A 460 -9.74 -16.21 -14.70
CA GLY A 460 -10.14 -16.83 -15.96
C GLY A 460 -9.63 -18.27 -16.02
N PHE A 461 -10.52 -19.25 -15.82
CA PHE A 461 -10.18 -20.68 -15.85
C PHE A 461 -9.98 -21.24 -17.28
N TRP A 462 -9.98 -20.37 -18.28
CA TRP A 462 -9.84 -20.74 -19.68
C TRP A 462 -8.45 -20.37 -20.21
N ALA A 463 -7.87 -21.27 -21.01
CA ALA A 463 -6.73 -20.97 -21.86
C ALA A 463 -7.28 -20.69 -23.26
N ARG A 464 -7.09 -19.47 -23.78
CA ARG A 464 -7.08 -19.25 -25.24
C ARG A 464 -5.95 -20.11 -25.78
N GLU A 465 -6.22 -21.36 -26.07
CA GLU A 465 -5.53 -22.04 -27.15
C GLU A 465 -6.16 -21.43 -28.40
N ASP A 466 -5.34 -20.75 -29.18
CA ASP A 466 -5.73 -19.98 -30.34
C ASP A 466 -6.67 -20.81 -31.25
N LEU A 467 -7.77 -20.16 -31.64
CA LEU A 467 -8.67 -20.60 -32.70
C LEU A 467 -8.01 -20.42 -34.07
#